data_AF-A0A6G8NH57-F1
#
_entry.id   AF-A0A6G8NH57-F1
#
_cell.length_a   1.000
_cell.length_b   1.000
_cell.length_c   1.000
_cell.angle_alpha   90.00
_cell.angle_beta   90.00
_cell.angle_gamma   90.00
#
_symmetry.space_group_name_H-M   'P 1'
#
loop_
_entity.id
_entity.type
_entity.pdbx_description
1 polymer ?
#
loop_
_entity_poly.entity_id
_entity_poly.type
_entity_poly.pdbx_seq_one_letter_code
_entity_poly.pdbx_strand_id
1 'polypeptide(L)'
;MNQPSNEPTISLTDALGLHGIGLSAANANKVLQGAGMTETRWRNSSVADRPQKSFRAATPLGESMGIINEAATLPTGDPVIIRYAPSKFAELWAHPEVQATLNVLLSEGVIAMKSAGARGREAF
;
A
#
# COMPACT_ATOMS: atom_id res chain seq x y z
N MET A 1 25.17 -1.38 11.27
CA MET A 1 24.51 -2.68 10.99
C MET A 1 23.24 -2.73 11.83
N ASN A 2 22.12 -2.23 11.30
CA ASN A 2 20.85 -2.25 12.01
C ASN A 2 20.27 -3.66 11.93
N GLN A 3 19.99 -4.27 13.08
CA GLN A 3 19.21 -5.50 13.18
C GLN A 3 17.89 -5.30 12.40
N PRO A 4 17.41 -6.31 11.64
CA PRO A 4 16.03 -6.27 11.20
C PRO A 4 15.18 -6.26 12.46
N SER A 5 14.40 -5.21 12.68
CA SER A 5 13.34 -5.24 13.68
C SER A 5 12.57 -6.53 13.44
N ASN A 6 12.61 -7.46 14.40
CA ASN A 6 11.95 -8.78 14.34
C ASN A 6 10.41 -8.65 14.41
N GLU A 7 9.90 -7.52 13.92
CA GLU A 7 8.51 -7.18 13.83
C GLU A 7 7.91 -7.92 12.63
N PRO A 8 6.83 -8.69 12.82
CA PRO A 8 6.14 -9.33 11.71
C PRO A 8 5.57 -8.23 10.81
N THR A 9 5.97 -8.26 9.54
CA THR A 9 5.39 -7.39 8.53
C THR A 9 3.96 -7.83 8.23
N ILE A 10 3.11 -6.87 7.92
CA ILE A 10 1.68 -7.09 7.67
C ILE A 10 1.27 -6.61 6.28
N SER A 11 0.12 -7.08 5.84
CA SER A 11 -0.50 -6.64 4.58
C SER A 11 -1.12 -5.25 4.73
N LEU A 12 -1.26 -4.49 3.64
CA LEU A 12 -1.88 -3.16 3.68
C LEU A 12 -3.29 -3.18 4.31
N THR A 13 -4.10 -4.18 3.99
CA THR A 13 -5.44 -4.33 4.56
C THR A 13 -5.42 -4.46 6.08
N ASP A 14 -4.46 -5.21 6.60
CA ASP A 14 -4.29 -5.44 8.04
C ASP A 14 -3.82 -4.15 8.73
N ALA A 15 -2.86 -3.45 8.12
CA ALA A 15 -2.38 -2.17 8.61
C ALA A 15 -3.49 -1.10 8.66
N LEU A 16 -4.31 -1.01 7.61
CA LEU A 16 -5.48 -0.11 7.61
C LEU A 16 -6.48 -0.48 8.72
N GLY A 17 -6.70 -1.78 8.93
CA GLY A 17 -7.60 -2.29 9.97
C GLY A 17 -7.11 -1.97 11.39
N LEU A 18 -5.82 -2.20 11.68
CA LEU A 18 -5.20 -1.92 12.97
C LEU A 18 -5.26 -0.43 13.35
N HIS A 19 -5.14 0.45 12.36
CA HIS A 19 -5.17 1.90 12.56
C HIS A 19 -6.56 2.53 12.35
N GLY A 20 -7.60 1.72 12.14
CA GLY A 20 -8.97 2.21 11.99
C GLY A 20 -9.20 3.07 10.74
N ILE A 21 -8.37 2.92 9.71
CA ILE A 21 -8.47 3.71 8.48
C ILE A 21 -9.55 3.11 7.60
N GLY A 22 -10.65 3.85 7.43
CA GLY A 22 -11.80 3.47 6.62
C GLY A 22 -11.56 3.52 5.12
N LEU A 23 -10.41 3.05 4.60
CA LEU A 23 -10.15 2.95 3.17
C LEU A 23 -10.01 1.48 2.75
N SER A 24 -10.39 1.20 1.51
CA SER A 24 -10.04 -0.08 0.90
C SER A 24 -8.53 -0.12 0.60
N ALA A 25 -7.93 -1.31 0.60
CA ALA A 25 -6.53 -1.47 0.22
C ALA A 25 -6.26 -0.93 -1.20
N ALA A 26 -7.22 -1.01 -2.12
CA ALA A 26 -7.09 -0.42 -3.46
C ALA A 26 -6.98 1.12 -3.42
N ASN A 27 -7.83 1.78 -2.63
CA ASN A 27 -7.79 3.24 -2.50
C ASN A 27 -6.53 3.70 -1.75
N ALA A 28 -6.17 3.03 -0.66
CA ALA A 28 -4.95 3.32 0.08
C ALA A 28 -3.69 3.15 -0.80
N ASN A 29 -3.67 2.15 -1.68
CA ASN A 29 -2.58 1.99 -2.65
C ASN A 29 -2.48 3.19 -3.61
N LYS A 30 -3.61 3.74 -4.09
CA LYS A 30 -3.59 4.94 -4.95
C LYS A 30 -3.00 6.13 -4.22
N VAL A 31 -3.34 6.30 -2.95
CA VAL A 31 -2.78 7.36 -2.10
C VAL A 31 -1.27 7.18 -1.93
N LEU A 32 -0.81 5.98 -1.58
CA LEU A 32 0.62 5.70 -1.39
C LEU A 32 1.42 5.85 -2.68
N GLN A 33 0.83 5.52 -3.83
CA GLN A 33 1.46 5.73 -5.12
C GLN A 33 1.53 7.22 -5.49
N GLY A 34 0.44 7.97 -5.32
CA GLY A 34 0.42 9.41 -5.60
C GLY A 34 1.33 10.20 -4.67
N ALA A 35 1.50 9.74 -3.43
CA ALA A 35 2.42 10.32 -2.44
C ALA A 35 3.89 9.91 -2.65
N GLY A 36 4.21 9.15 -3.70
CA GLY A 36 5.57 8.70 -3.99
C GLY A 36 6.14 7.68 -3.01
N MET A 37 5.30 7.03 -2.20
CA MET A 37 5.72 5.97 -1.27
C MET A 37 5.90 4.62 -1.99
N THR A 38 5.14 4.41 -3.07
CA THR A 38 5.24 3.23 -3.92
C THR A 38 5.26 3.65 -5.40
N GLU A 39 5.91 2.85 -6.23
CA GLU A 39 6.04 3.09 -7.67
C GLU A 39 5.67 1.85 -8.46
N THR A 40 5.28 2.06 -9.72
CA THR A 40 5.13 0.98 -10.71
C THR A 40 6.45 0.79 -11.44
N ARG A 41 7.04 -0.39 -11.27
CA ARG A 41 8.24 -0.83 -12.00
C ARG A 41 7.85 -1.83 -13.08
N TRP A 42 8.75 -2.03 -14.03
CA TRP A 42 8.54 -2.95 -15.15
C TRP A 42 9.58 -4.05 -15.09
N ARG A 43 9.13 -5.29 -15.31
CA ARG A 43 10.01 -6.43 -15.55
C ARG A 43 9.78 -7.01 -16.92
N ASN A 44 10.86 -7.50 -17.52
CA ASN A 44 10.75 -8.31 -18.72
C ASN A 44 9.99 -9.61 -18.41
N SER A 45 9.13 -10.01 -19.33
CA SER A 45 8.52 -11.33 -19.26
C SER A 45 9.58 -12.39 -19.55
N SER A 46 9.59 -13.47 -18.75
CA SER A 46 10.47 -14.63 -19.00
C SER A 46 10.12 -15.41 -20.28
N VAL A 47 9.07 -15.00 -20.99
CA VAL A 47 8.62 -15.55 -22.27
C VAL A 47 8.94 -14.51 -23.34
N ALA A 48 9.76 -14.90 -24.32
CA ALA A 48 10.05 -14.08 -25.48
C ALA A 48 8.74 -13.65 -26.18
N ASP A 49 8.67 -12.41 -26.67
CA ASP A 49 7.51 -11.81 -27.34
C ASP A 49 6.33 -11.38 -26.44
N ARG A 50 6.39 -11.58 -25.12
CA ARG A 50 5.38 -11.02 -24.21
C ARG A 50 5.70 -9.59 -23.77
N PRO A 51 4.68 -8.72 -23.65
CA PRO A 51 4.88 -7.38 -23.10
C PRO A 51 5.46 -7.44 -21.69
N GLN A 52 6.16 -6.38 -21.32
CA GLN A 52 6.68 -6.22 -19.97
C GLN A 52 5.54 -6.26 -18.96
N LYS A 53 5.78 -6.87 -17.81
CA LYS A 53 4.82 -6.89 -16.71
C LYS A 53 5.15 -5.78 -15.74
N SER A 54 4.16 -4.94 -15.46
CA SER A 54 4.25 -3.98 -14.37
C SER A 54 4.14 -4.69 -13.03
N PHE A 55 4.99 -4.34 -12.07
CA PHE A 55 4.89 -4.73 -10.68
C PHE A 55 5.01 -3.51 -9.78
N ARG A 56 4.61 -3.63 -8.52
CA ARG A 56 4.69 -2.53 -7.55
C ARG A 56 5.85 -2.76 -6.60
N ALA A 57 6.57 -1.69 -6.28
CA ALA A 57 7.63 -1.69 -5.28
C ALA A 57 7.55 -0.41 -4.43
N ALA A 58 8.07 -0.47 -3.21
CA ALA A 58 8.33 0.69 -2.40
C ALA A 58 9.46 1.53 -3.02
N THR A 59 9.33 2.85 -2.93
CA THR A 59 10.40 3.79 -3.25
C THR A 59 11.36 3.91 -2.05
N PRO A 60 12.56 4.52 -2.20
CA PRO A 60 13.45 4.75 -1.06
C PRO A 60 12.80 5.53 0.10
N LEU A 61 11.86 6.42 -0.23
CA LEU A 61 11.04 7.13 0.76
C LEU A 61 10.09 6.18 1.48
N GLY A 62 9.34 5.36 0.73
CA GLY A 62 8.46 4.33 1.30
C GLY A 62 9.22 3.36 2.20
N GLU A 63 10.42 2.93 1.80
CA GLU A 63 11.28 2.05 2.59
C GLU A 63 11.72 2.69 3.91
N SER A 64 12.09 3.97 3.89
CA SER A 64 12.42 4.72 5.10
C SER A 64 11.24 4.83 6.07
N MET A 65 10.02 4.92 5.52
CA MET A 65 8.74 5.01 6.24
C MET A 65 8.16 3.64 6.64
N GLY A 66 8.87 2.53 6.40
CA GLY A 66 8.46 1.20 6.86
C GLY A 66 7.65 0.37 5.87
N ILE A 67 7.64 0.74 4.58
CA ILE A 67 7.21 -0.17 3.51
C ILE A 67 8.37 -1.10 3.17
N ILE A 68 8.13 -2.40 3.13
CA ILE A 68 9.16 -3.41 2.94
C ILE A 68 8.91 -4.12 1.61
N ASN A 69 9.94 -4.12 0.76
CA ASN A 69 10.00 -4.89 -0.47
C ASN A 69 10.44 -6.32 -0.15
N GLU A 70 9.48 -7.21 0.12
CA GLU A 70 9.80 -8.63 0.32
C GLU A 70 9.93 -9.34 -1.02
N ALA A 71 10.95 -10.20 -1.17
CA ALA A 71 11.07 -11.04 -2.35
C ALA A 71 9.89 -12.00 -2.42
N ALA A 72 9.18 -12.04 -3.54
CA ALA A 72 8.12 -13.02 -3.71
C ALA A 72 8.73 -14.42 -3.76
N THR A 73 8.24 -15.31 -2.91
CA THR A 73 8.67 -16.72 -2.88
C THR A 73 8.05 -17.55 -3.99
N LEU A 74 7.00 -17.04 -4.65
CA LEU A 74 6.27 -17.73 -5.71
C LEU A 74 6.78 -17.33 -7.10
N PRO A 75 7.13 -18.29 -7.97
CA PRO A 75 7.71 -18.03 -9.29
C PRO A 75 6.74 -17.46 -10.33
N THR A 76 5.46 -17.36 -10.02
CA THR A 76 4.37 -17.03 -10.97
C THR A 76 3.80 -15.61 -10.81
N GLY A 77 4.09 -14.93 -9.69
CA GLY A 77 3.62 -13.57 -9.37
C GLY A 77 4.75 -12.55 -9.46
N ASP A 78 4.53 -11.31 -9.03
CA ASP A 78 5.52 -10.22 -9.04
C ASP A 78 6.84 -10.57 -8.33
N PRO A 79 7.98 -9.96 -8.69
CA PRO A 79 9.27 -10.28 -8.05
C PRO A 79 9.35 -9.79 -6.61
N VAL A 80 8.47 -8.85 -6.25
CA VAL A 80 8.42 -8.18 -4.95
C VAL A 80 6.97 -8.14 -4.47
N ILE A 81 6.79 -8.36 -3.17
CA ILE A 81 5.54 -8.18 -2.43
C ILE A 81 5.77 -7.03 -1.46
N ILE A 82 4.90 -6.01 -1.56
CA ILE A 82 4.91 -4.88 -0.63
C ILE A 82 4.27 -5.31 0.69
N ARG A 83 5.01 -5.17 1.79
CA ARG A 83 4.53 -5.36 3.17
C ARG A 83 4.80 -4.11 4.00
N TYR A 84 4.20 -4.03 5.18
CA TYR A 84 4.25 -2.83 6.03
C TYR A 84 4.71 -3.20 7.43
N ALA A 85 5.57 -2.37 8.02
CA ALA A 85 5.92 -2.42 9.43
C ALA A 85 4.78 -1.76 10.25
N PRO A 86 4.01 -2.51 11.05
CA PRO A 86 2.91 -1.94 11.84
C PRO A 86 3.35 -0.78 12.73
N SER A 87 4.54 -0.84 13.34
CA SER A 87 5.00 0.23 14.24
C SER A 87 5.21 1.57 13.51
N LYS A 88 5.54 1.55 12.22
CA LYS A 88 5.77 2.75 11.41
C LYS A 88 4.56 3.19 10.59
N PHE A 89 3.52 2.34 10.50
CA PHE A 89 2.41 2.60 9.59
C PHE A 89 1.63 3.87 9.95
N ALA A 90 1.49 4.19 11.24
CA ALA A 90 0.90 5.45 11.69
C ALA A 90 1.69 6.68 11.18
N GLU A 91 3.02 6.65 11.29
CA GLU A 91 3.90 7.73 10.84
C GLU A 91 3.87 7.88 9.32
N LEU A 92 3.93 6.75 8.60
CA LEU A 92 3.77 6.69 7.16
C LEU A 92 2.44 7.29 6.71
N TRP A 93 1.35 6.94 7.38
CA TRP A 93 0.02 7.43 7.03
C TRP A 93 -0.14 8.92 7.36
N ALA A 94 0.49 9.39 8.43
CA ALA A 94 0.51 10.79 8.84
C ALA A 94 1.46 11.67 7.99
N HIS A 95 2.24 11.07 7.08
CA HIS A 95 3.19 11.82 6.26
C HIS A 95 2.49 12.89 5.42
N PRO A 96 3.04 14.12 5.32
CA PRO A 96 2.39 15.25 4.64
C PRO A 96 2.02 14.93 3.18
N GLU A 97 2.90 14.26 2.43
CA GLU A 97 2.61 13.86 1.04
C GLU A 97 1.45 12.85 0.94
N VAL A 98 1.33 11.95 1.92
CA VAL A 98 0.23 10.96 1.98
C VAL A 98 -1.08 11.67 2.30
N GLN A 99 -1.08 12.58 3.26
CA GLN A 99 -2.25 13.38 3.62
C GLN A 99 -2.68 14.34 2.49
N ALA A 100 -1.72 14.99 1.82
CA ALA A 100 -1.97 15.86 0.67
C ALA A 100 -2.60 15.06 -0.47
N THR A 101 -2.01 13.93 -0.84
CA THR A 101 -2.54 13.04 -1.88
C THR A 101 -3.93 12.49 -1.50
N LEU A 102 -4.11 12.08 -0.25
CA LEU A 102 -5.41 11.63 0.27
C LEU A 102 -6.47 12.71 0.08
N ASN A 103 -6.17 13.95 0.47
CA ASN A 103 -7.10 15.07 0.35
C ASN A 103 -7.44 15.40 -1.11
N VAL A 104 -6.45 15.37 -2.00
CA VAL A 104 -6.65 15.59 -3.44
C VAL A 104 -7.57 14.51 -4.01
N LEU A 105 -7.25 13.22 -3.79
CA LEU A 105 -8.02 12.11 -4.34
C LEU A 105 -9.45 12.03 -3.78
N LEU A 106 -9.65 12.45 -2.52
CA LEU A 106 -10.98 12.59 -1.93
C LEU A 106 -11.76 13.75 -2.57
N SER A 107 -11.09 14.90 -2.75
CA SER A 107 -11.70 16.10 -3.35
C SER A 107 -12.10 15.88 -4.81
N GLU A 108 -11.30 15.10 -5.56
CA GLU A 108 -11.59 14.71 -6.94
C GLU A 108 -12.61 13.55 -7.04
N GLY A 109 -13.01 12.95 -5.91
CA GLY A 109 -13.92 11.79 -5.90
C GLY A 109 -13.32 10.50 -6.46
N VAL A 110 -12.00 10.45 -6.66
CA VAL A 110 -11.27 9.28 -7.18
C VAL A 110 -11.25 8.12 -6.18
N ILE A 111 -11.27 8.47 -4.88
CA ILE A 111 -11.41 7.54 -3.78
C ILE A 111 -12.53 7.99 -2.84
N ALA A 112 -13.17 7.03 -2.20
CA ALA A 112 -14.14 7.29 -1.15
C ALA A 112 -13.69 6.59 0.13
N MET A 113 -13.89 7.27 1.27
CA MET A 113 -13.85 6.59 2.56
C MET A 113 -15.04 5.64 2.65
N LYS A 114 -14.82 4.46 3.22
CA LYS A 114 -15.89 3.55 3.60
C LYS A 114 -16.73 4.28 4.64
N SER A 115 -17.92 4.72 4.25
CA SER A 115 -18.87 5.33 5.18
C SER A 115 -19.02 4.43 6.39
N ALA A 116 -18.82 4.97 7.60
CA ALA A 116 -19.26 4.35 8.83
C ALA A 116 -20.80 4.32 8.83
N GLY A 117 -21.39 3.42 8.05
CA GLY A 117 -22.79 3.50 7.67
C GLY A 117 -23.26 2.30 6.85
N ALA A 118 -22.95 1.09 7.31
CA ALA A 118 -23.62 -0.14 6.88
C ALA A 118 -23.74 -1.16 8.04
N ARG A 119 -23.91 -0.66 9.27
CA ARG A 119 -24.54 -1.41 10.36
C ARG A 119 -25.82 -0.65 10.74
N GLY A 120 -26.84 -0.84 9.94
CA GLY A 120 -28.13 -0.21 10.19
C GLY A 120 -29.11 -0.57 9.09
N ARG A 121 -30.09 -1.39 9.47
CA ARG A 121 -31.37 -1.63 8.78
C ARG A 121 -31.45 -2.86 7.88
N GLU A 122 -31.27 -4.03 8.48
CA GLU A 122 -32.17 -5.17 8.20
C GLU A 122 -33.41 -4.91 9.07
N ALA A 123 -34.44 -4.28 8.50
CA ALA A 123 -35.63 -4.90 7.92
C ALA A 123 -36.65 -5.26 9.02
N PHE A 124 -37.80 -4.58 8.92
CA PHE A 124 -38.99 -4.71 9.77
C PHE A 124 -39.54 -6.14 9.78
#